data_AF-A0A2V8U935-F1
#
_entry.id   AF-A0A2V8U935-F1
#
_cell.length_a   1.000
_cell.length_b   1.000
_cell.length_c   1.000
_cell.angle_alpha   90.00
_cell.angle_beta   90.00
_cell.angle_gamma   90.00
#
_symmetry.space_group_name_H-M   'P 1'
#
loop_
_entity.id
_entity.type
_entity.pdbx_description
1 polymer ?
#
loop_
_entity_poly.entity_id
_entity_poly.type
_entity_poly.pdbx_seq_one_letter_code
_entity_poly.pdbx_strand_id
1 'polypeptide(L)'
;MPNPKTWIAFDSSQAGNSDIYIISADGSPSRRLTTGSSNNIRPSWSTDGRWIYFGSNRSGDWQIWKAPAQGGSAVQVTKKQGGVEALESADGGFVFYARLNAPGIWKVPVKGGEESKVLEQGGHGLWALTGQSIAFFDLDYAAGPSLNMYSLATGKTTCLRQFSKETQIGRGDTAMIVSADGRWILYTRYDQSGSDLMLVENFH
;
A
#
# COMPACT_ATOMS: atom_id res chain seq x y z
N MET A 1 -19.98 4.26 -13.05
CA MET A 1 -19.70 3.32 -11.94
C MET A 1 -18.34 3.66 -11.34
N PRO A 2 -18.15 3.51 -10.02
CA PRO A 2 -16.86 3.78 -9.37
C PRO A 2 -15.71 3.01 -10.03
N ASN A 3 -14.59 3.68 -10.27
CA ASN A 3 -13.40 3.10 -10.89
C ASN A 3 -12.15 3.92 -10.51
N PRO A 4 -10.94 3.31 -10.54
CA PRO A 4 -9.73 3.96 -10.06
C PRO A 4 -9.29 5.20 -10.87
N LYS A 5 -9.83 5.45 -12.07
CA LYS A 5 -9.46 6.62 -12.88
C LYS A 5 -10.18 7.90 -12.46
N THR A 6 -11.35 7.76 -11.83
CA THR A 6 -12.25 8.88 -11.53
C THR A 6 -12.75 8.86 -10.09
N TRP A 7 -12.28 7.90 -9.28
CA TRP A 7 -12.67 7.76 -7.89
C TRP A 7 -11.44 7.52 -7.01
N ILE A 8 -11.47 8.14 -5.83
CA ILE A 8 -10.45 8.01 -4.80
C ILE A 8 -11.06 7.14 -3.69
N ALA A 9 -10.28 6.16 -3.21
CA ALA A 9 -10.60 5.41 -2.00
C ALA A 9 -9.70 5.89 -0.88
N PHE A 10 -10.26 6.12 0.30
CA PHE A 10 -9.54 6.61 1.47
C PHE A 10 -10.16 6.05 2.75
N ASP A 11 -9.40 5.97 3.83
CA ASP A 11 -9.95 5.67 5.15
C ASP A 11 -10.19 6.96 5.96
N SER A 12 -11.19 6.92 6.83
CA SER A 12 -11.53 8.03 7.72
C SER A 12 -12.13 7.52 9.03
N SER A 13 -11.75 8.14 10.14
CA SER A 13 -12.26 7.89 11.48
C SER A 13 -13.44 8.79 11.88
N GLN A 14 -14.06 9.52 10.94
CA GLN A 14 -15.13 10.48 11.28
C GLN A 14 -16.33 9.86 12.01
N ALA A 15 -16.51 8.54 11.88
CA ALA A 15 -17.60 7.79 12.48
C ALA A 15 -17.16 6.97 13.72
N GLY A 16 -16.01 7.30 14.32
CA GLY A 16 -15.41 6.62 15.47
C GLY A 16 -14.25 5.71 15.07
N ASN A 17 -14.56 4.53 14.52
CA ASN A 17 -13.54 3.63 13.97
C ASN A 17 -13.15 4.06 12.55
N SER A 18 -11.96 3.65 12.11
CA SER A 18 -11.54 3.90 10.72
C SER A 18 -12.37 3.05 9.76
N ASP A 19 -12.97 3.69 8.77
CA ASP A 19 -13.75 3.05 7.71
C ASP A 19 -13.29 3.48 6.34
N ILE A 20 -13.54 2.63 5.35
CA ILE A 20 -13.24 2.93 3.95
C ILE A 20 -14.37 3.75 3.35
N TYR A 21 -14.00 4.83 2.70
CA TYR A 21 -14.86 5.70 1.91
C TYR A 21 -14.36 5.74 0.47
N ILE A 22 -15.27 6.05 -0.44
CA ILE A 22 -14.95 6.38 -1.82
C ILE A 22 -15.56 7.74 -2.17
N ILE A 23 -14.87 8.50 -3.01
CA ILE A 23 -15.33 9.80 -3.51
C ILE A 23 -15.00 9.92 -4.99
N SER A 24 -15.88 10.54 -5.78
CA SER A 24 -15.55 10.85 -7.17
C SER A 24 -14.55 12.01 -7.21
N ALA A 25 -13.66 12.00 -8.19
CA ALA A 25 -12.66 13.04 -8.40
C ALA A 25 -13.27 14.40 -8.77
N ASP A 26 -14.56 14.43 -9.12
CA ASP A 26 -15.34 15.65 -9.34
C ASP A 26 -15.72 16.39 -8.04
N GLY A 27 -15.42 15.81 -6.87
CA GLY A 27 -15.73 16.42 -5.56
C GLY A 27 -17.16 16.19 -5.07
N SER A 28 -17.92 15.30 -5.71
CA SER A 28 -19.23 14.87 -5.19
C SER A 28 -19.11 14.23 -3.79
N PRO A 29 -20.20 14.19 -3.00
CA PRO A 29 -20.15 13.67 -1.64
C PRO A 29 -19.56 12.25 -1.56
N SER A 30 -18.70 12.01 -0.57
CA SER A 30 -18.13 10.70 -0.33
C SER A 30 -19.18 9.70 0.13
N ARG A 31 -18.95 8.42 -0.17
CA ARG A 31 -19.78 7.29 0.21
C ARG A 31 -18.99 6.33 1.08
N ARG A 32 -19.53 6.00 2.25
CA ARG A 32 -18.97 4.98 3.15
C ARG A 32 -19.14 3.58 2.55
N LEU A 33 -18.07 2.80 2.51
CA LEU A 33 -18.02 1.45 1.94
C LEU A 33 -18.00 0.36 3.03
N THR A 34 -17.37 0.60 4.17
CA THR A 34 -17.35 -0.31 5.31
C THR A 34 -18.09 0.28 6.51
N THR A 35 -18.68 -0.59 7.32
CA THR A 35 -19.36 -0.22 8.56
C THR A 35 -19.05 -1.24 9.66
N GLY A 36 -19.28 -0.87 10.91
CA GLY A 36 -19.15 -1.75 12.06
C GLY A 36 -18.18 -1.22 13.12
N SER A 37 -17.78 -2.09 14.04
CA SER A 37 -16.92 -1.77 15.18
C SER A 37 -15.42 -2.02 14.93
N SER A 38 -15.07 -2.58 13.77
CA SER A 38 -13.68 -2.89 13.41
C SER A 38 -13.03 -1.73 12.68
N ASN A 39 -11.70 -1.64 12.75
CA ASN A 39 -10.94 -0.70 11.93
C ASN A 39 -10.73 -1.25 10.52
N ASN A 40 -10.80 -0.36 9.54
CA ASN A 40 -10.54 -0.59 8.14
C ASN A 40 -9.65 0.54 7.62
N ILE A 41 -8.47 0.20 7.11
CA ILE A 41 -7.44 1.19 6.75
C ILE A 41 -6.73 0.82 5.45
N ARG A 42 -6.01 1.79 4.90
CA ARG A 42 -5.09 1.64 3.74
C ARG A 42 -5.80 1.02 2.53
N PRO A 43 -6.90 1.62 2.04
CA PRO A 43 -7.62 1.06 0.92
C PRO A 43 -6.82 1.18 -0.39
N SER A 44 -7.02 0.22 -1.29
CA SER A 44 -6.51 0.27 -2.65
C SER A 44 -7.50 -0.34 -3.63
N TRP A 45 -7.46 0.11 -4.88
CA TRP A 45 -8.29 -0.45 -5.94
C TRP A 45 -7.70 -1.73 -6.49
N SER A 46 -8.57 -2.66 -6.88
CA SER A 46 -8.19 -3.69 -7.85
C SER A 46 -7.90 -3.06 -9.21
N THR A 47 -7.03 -3.71 -9.96
CA THR A 47 -6.66 -3.39 -11.34
C THR A 47 -7.87 -3.30 -12.27
N ASP A 48 -8.86 -4.17 -12.08
CA ASP A 48 -10.12 -4.17 -12.83
C ASP A 48 -11.15 -3.14 -12.32
N GLY A 49 -10.85 -2.42 -11.24
CA GLY A 49 -11.71 -1.43 -10.62
C GLY A 49 -12.98 -1.97 -9.95
N ARG A 50 -13.16 -3.29 -9.84
CA ARG A 50 -14.37 -3.89 -9.26
C ARG A 50 -14.30 -4.04 -7.74
N TRP A 51 -13.10 -4.01 -7.16
CA TRP A 51 -12.87 -4.27 -5.75
C TRP A 51 -12.05 -3.16 -5.10
N ILE A 52 -12.29 -2.96 -3.80
CA ILE A 52 -11.42 -2.21 -2.92
C ILE A 52 -10.82 -3.20 -1.92
N TYR A 53 -9.50 -3.36 -1.93
CA TYR A 53 -8.74 -4.04 -0.89
C TYR A 53 -8.51 -3.11 0.29
N PHE A 54 -8.45 -3.64 1.50
CA PHE A 54 -8.14 -2.87 2.71
C PHE A 54 -7.66 -3.79 3.84
N GLY A 55 -6.91 -3.25 4.79
CA GLY A 55 -6.58 -3.94 6.04
C GLY A 55 -7.76 -3.85 7.02
N SER A 56 -8.12 -4.95 7.68
CA SER A 56 -9.13 -4.94 8.74
C SER A 56 -8.81 -5.91 9.87
N ASN A 57 -9.08 -5.47 11.10
CA ASN A 57 -8.90 -6.28 12.32
C ASN A 57 -10.18 -7.05 12.75
N ARG A 58 -11.20 -7.11 11.87
CA ARG A 58 -12.52 -7.70 12.19
C ARG A 58 -12.53 -9.18 12.55
N SER A 59 -11.45 -9.90 12.25
CA SER A 59 -11.26 -11.32 12.57
C SER A 59 -10.35 -11.56 13.77
N GLY A 60 -10.07 -10.53 14.58
CA GLY A 60 -9.18 -10.60 15.75
C GLY A 60 -7.77 -10.08 15.47
N ASP A 61 -7.23 -10.37 14.28
CA ASP A 61 -5.95 -9.87 13.79
C ASP A 61 -6.10 -9.06 12.50
N TRP A 62 -5.08 -8.27 12.15
CA TRP A 62 -5.02 -7.53 10.88
C TRP A 62 -4.92 -8.48 9.69
N GLN A 63 -5.92 -8.43 8.82
CA GLN A 63 -6.01 -9.24 7.61
C GLN A 63 -6.32 -8.35 6.41
N ILE A 64 -5.98 -8.81 5.21
CA ILE A 64 -6.44 -8.20 3.98
C ILE A 64 -7.85 -8.69 3.69
N TRP A 65 -8.74 -7.72 3.47
CA TRP A 65 -10.12 -7.91 3.04
C TRP A 65 -10.33 -7.18 1.72
N LYS A 66 -11.39 -7.54 1.00
CA LYS A 66 -11.86 -6.78 -0.15
C LYS A 66 -13.36 -6.66 -0.17
N ALA A 67 -13.88 -5.53 -0.64
CA ALA A 67 -15.31 -5.30 -0.84
C ALA A 67 -15.59 -4.86 -2.28
N PRO A 68 -16.76 -5.16 -2.85
CA PRO A 68 -17.12 -4.65 -4.17
C PRO A 68 -17.14 -3.12 -4.15
N ALA A 69 -16.55 -2.47 -5.15
CA ALA A 69 -16.49 -1.01 -5.22
C ALA A 69 -17.86 -0.34 -5.31
N GLN A 70 -18.89 -1.07 -5.74
CA GLN A 70 -20.29 -0.62 -5.76
C GLN A 70 -21.00 -0.77 -4.41
N GLY A 71 -20.34 -1.39 -3.42
CA GLY A 71 -20.95 -1.81 -2.16
C GLY A 71 -21.34 -3.29 -2.18
N GLY A 72 -21.45 -3.87 -0.99
CA GLY A 72 -21.74 -5.29 -0.79
C GLY A 72 -20.89 -5.89 0.33
N SER A 73 -21.01 -7.20 0.52
CA SER A 73 -20.29 -7.89 1.59
C SER A 73 -18.79 -7.97 1.31
N ALA A 74 -18.00 -7.70 2.34
CA ALA A 74 -16.55 -7.87 2.29
C ALA A 74 -16.17 -9.36 2.38
N VAL A 75 -15.08 -9.71 1.71
CA VAL A 75 -14.50 -11.06 1.67
C VAL A 75 -13.09 -11.00 2.22
N GLN A 76 -12.76 -11.94 3.10
CA GLN A 76 -11.41 -12.10 3.65
C GLN A 76 -10.48 -12.74 2.62
N VAL A 77 -9.29 -12.15 2.40
CA VAL A 77 -8.29 -12.63 1.43
C VAL A 77 -7.18 -13.42 2.14
N THR A 78 -6.63 -12.88 3.22
CA THR A 78 -5.62 -13.55 4.05
C THR A 78 -6.25 -14.19 5.27
N LYS A 79 -5.72 -15.33 5.74
CA LYS A 79 -6.31 -16.09 6.86
C LYS A 79 -5.29 -16.54 7.90
N LYS A 80 -4.00 -16.35 7.63
CA LYS A 80 -2.93 -16.70 8.56
C LYS A 80 -2.50 -15.44 9.28
N GLN A 81 -1.32 -14.93 8.95
CA GLN A 81 -0.73 -13.79 9.65
C GLN A 81 -1.19 -12.45 9.08
N GLY A 82 -1.76 -12.45 7.87
CA GLY A 82 -2.43 -11.27 7.32
C GLY A 82 -1.52 -10.06 7.17
N GLY A 83 -2.13 -8.88 7.12
CA GLY A 83 -1.42 -7.62 6.89
C GLY A 83 -2.34 -6.45 6.62
N VAL A 84 -1.74 -5.40 6.06
CA VAL A 84 -2.32 -4.10 5.68
C VAL A 84 -1.66 -3.66 4.36
N GLU A 85 -2.10 -2.51 3.80
CA GLU A 85 -1.51 -1.94 2.58
C GLU A 85 -1.51 -2.92 1.40
N ALA A 86 -2.66 -3.46 1.04
CA ALA A 86 -2.75 -4.36 -0.11
C ALA A 86 -2.53 -3.60 -1.43
N LEU A 87 -1.78 -4.17 -2.36
CA LEU A 87 -1.66 -3.73 -3.75
C LEU A 87 -1.78 -4.94 -4.68
N GLU A 88 -2.68 -4.87 -5.66
CA GLU A 88 -2.89 -5.97 -6.61
C GLU A 88 -1.86 -5.89 -7.76
N SER A 89 -1.35 -7.05 -8.17
CA SER A 89 -0.47 -7.15 -9.32
C SER A 89 -1.19 -6.77 -10.62
N ALA A 90 -0.46 -6.20 -11.58
CA ALA A 90 -1.02 -5.74 -12.85
C ALA A 90 -1.75 -6.83 -13.66
N ASP A 91 -1.37 -8.10 -13.46
CA ASP A 91 -2.01 -9.27 -14.07
C ASP A 91 -3.24 -9.80 -13.30
N GLY A 92 -3.57 -9.23 -12.14
CA GLY A 92 -4.66 -9.67 -11.28
C GLY A 92 -4.46 -11.05 -10.63
N GLY A 93 -3.23 -11.57 -10.63
CA GLY A 93 -2.91 -12.88 -10.06
C GLY A 93 -2.73 -12.86 -8.54
N PHE A 94 -2.09 -11.82 -8.01
CA PHE A 94 -1.67 -11.72 -6.61
C PHE A 94 -2.05 -10.39 -5.98
N VAL A 95 -2.24 -10.42 -4.67
CA VAL A 95 -2.26 -9.25 -3.81
C VAL A 95 -0.96 -9.27 -3.01
N PHE A 96 -0.16 -8.22 -3.15
CA PHE A 96 1.00 -7.95 -2.32
C PHE A 96 0.57 -7.12 -1.12
N TYR A 97 1.19 -7.31 0.04
CA TYR A 97 0.83 -6.59 1.25
C TYR A 97 2.01 -6.52 2.22
N ALA A 98 1.93 -5.59 3.16
CA ALA A 98 2.84 -5.47 4.29
C ALA A 98 2.17 -5.89 5.60
N ARG A 99 2.97 -6.09 6.64
CA ARG A 99 2.49 -6.34 8.00
C ARG A 99 2.83 -5.14 8.88
N LEU A 100 1.96 -4.84 9.84
CA LEU A 100 2.22 -3.75 10.79
C LEU A 100 3.43 -4.04 11.68
N ASN A 101 3.58 -5.29 12.13
CA ASN A 101 4.54 -5.67 13.17
C ASN A 101 5.69 -6.55 12.65
N ALA A 102 5.93 -6.57 11.33
CA ALA A 102 7.03 -7.32 10.75
C ALA A 102 7.56 -6.63 9.49
N PRO A 103 8.90 -6.58 9.29
CA PRO A 103 9.48 -6.12 8.05
C PRO A 103 9.26 -7.14 6.93
N GLY A 104 9.30 -6.65 5.69
CA GLY A 104 9.15 -7.47 4.51
C GLY A 104 7.86 -7.20 3.74
N ILE A 105 7.78 -7.81 2.57
CA ILE A 105 6.60 -7.78 1.68
C ILE A 105 6.15 -9.21 1.45
N TRP A 106 4.84 -9.43 1.54
CA TRP A 106 4.21 -10.73 1.33
C TRP A 106 3.27 -10.68 0.13
N LYS A 107 2.88 -11.86 -0.36
CA LYS A 107 1.84 -12.01 -1.36
C LYS A 107 0.90 -13.17 -1.05
N VAL A 108 -0.32 -13.05 -1.56
CA VAL A 108 -1.36 -14.08 -1.55
C VAL A 108 -2.07 -14.07 -2.91
N PRO A 109 -2.52 -15.21 -3.45
CA PRO A 109 -3.37 -15.19 -4.64
C PRO A 109 -4.62 -14.33 -4.44
N VAL A 110 -5.09 -13.64 -5.47
CA VAL A 110 -6.30 -12.78 -5.40
C VAL A 110 -7.56 -13.53 -4.93
N LYS A 111 -7.61 -14.83 -5.17
CA LYS A 111 -8.68 -15.74 -4.72
C LYS A 111 -8.53 -16.21 -3.26
N GLY A 112 -7.49 -15.75 -2.56
CA GLY A 112 -7.03 -16.33 -1.30
C GLY A 112 -6.22 -17.61 -1.53
N GLY A 113 -5.53 -18.07 -0.48
CA GLY A 113 -4.71 -19.28 -0.55
C GLY A 113 -3.47 -19.18 0.33
N GLU A 114 -2.38 -19.75 -0.15
CA GLU A 114 -1.10 -19.72 0.55
C GLU A 114 -0.48 -18.31 0.52
N GLU A 115 -0.16 -17.81 1.71
CA GLU A 115 0.58 -16.58 1.94
C GLU A 115 2.09 -16.88 1.91
N SER A 116 2.86 -16.12 1.12
CA SER A 116 4.32 -16.30 1.00
C SER A 116 5.05 -14.96 1.10
N LYS A 117 6.26 -14.97 1.68
CA LYS A 117 7.11 -13.78 1.74
C LYS A 117 7.85 -13.60 0.42
N VAL A 118 7.95 -12.37 -0.05
CA VAL A 118 8.62 -11.97 -1.30
C VAL A 118 9.93 -11.25 -1.01
N LEU A 119 9.94 -10.36 -0.01
CA LEU A 119 11.10 -9.58 0.40
C LEU A 119 11.23 -9.60 1.93
N GLU A 120 12.48 -9.60 2.41
CA GLU A 120 12.79 -9.45 3.85
C GLU A 120 12.79 -7.98 4.28
N GLN A 121 13.15 -7.07 3.37
CA GLN A 121 13.20 -5.63 3.57
C GLN A 121 11.89 -4.93 3.22
N GLY A 122 11.79 -3.65 3.59
CA GLY A 122 10.57 -2.84 3.46
C GLY A 122 9.60 -3.11 4.61
N GLY A 123 8.31 -3.04 4.32
CA GLY A 123 7.23 -3.19 5.31
C GLY A 123 6.27 -2.00 5.28
N HIS A 124 5.40 -1.92 6.28
CA HIS A 124 4.31 -0.94 6.34
C HIS A 124 4.82 0.51 6.16
N GLY A 125 4.31 1.19 5.13
CA GLY A 125 4.66 2.56 4.75
C GLY A 125 6.00 2.72 4.01
N LEU A 126 6.70 1.63 3.69
CA LEU A 126 8.06 1.68 3.13
C LEU A 126 8.16 1.05 1.75
N TRP A 127 7.04 0.89 1.04
CA TRP A 127 7.05 0.21 -0.25
C TRP A 127 5.90 0.64 -1.16
N ALA A 128 6.07 0.32 -2.43
CA ALA A 128 5.06 0.46 -3.45
C ALA A 128 5.24 -0.61 -4.54
N LEU A 129 4.14 -0.99 -5.16
CA LEU A 129 4.10 -1.93 -6.27
C LEU A 129 4.01 -1.18 -7.60
N THR A 130 4.85 -1.56 -8.54
CA THR A 130 4.72 -1.21 -9.96
C THR A 130 4.20 -2.41 -10.73
N GLY A 131 3.90 -2.26 -12.02
CA GLY A 131 3.46 -3.39 -12.84
C GLY A 131 4.48 -4.54 -12.95
N GLN A 132 5.76 -4.31 -12.63
CA GLN A 132 6.84 -5.30 -12.82
C GLN A 132 7.83 -5.39 -11.66
N SER A 133 7.74 -4.48 -10.70
CA SER A 133 8.74 -4.34 -9.63
C SER A 133 8.10 -3.90 -8.31
N ILE A 134 8.83 -4.09 -7.22
CA ILE A 134 8.54 -3.51 -5.91
C ILE A 134 9.61 -2.46 -5.63
N ALA A 135 9.20 -1.21 -5.45
CA ALA A 135 10.05 -0.18 -4.90
C ALA A 135 9.93 -0.20 -3.37
N PHE A 136 11.04 -0.12 -2.65
CA PHE A 136 11.01 -0.14 -1.19
C PHE A 136 12.21 0.57 -0.57
N PHE A 137 12.01 1.09 0.64
CA PHE A 137 13.11 1.53 1.49
C PHE A 137 13.68 0.36 2.27
N ASP A 138 15.00 0.21 2.20
CA ASP A 138 15.75 -0.57 3.18
C ASP A 138 16.33 0.40 4.21
N LEU A 139 15.97 0.19 5.48
CA LEU A 139 16.36 1.06 6.58
C LEU A 139 17.54 0.43 7.32
N ASP A 140 18.72 0.52 6.72
CA ASP A 140 19.98 0.19 7.38
C ASP A 140 20.47 1.40 8.19
N TYR A 141 20.46 1.29 9.50
CA TYR A 141 20.91 2.36 10.40
C TYR A 141 22.43 2.52 10.45
N ALA A 142 23.20 1.51 10.02
CA ALA A 142 24.66 1.57 9.98
C ALA A 142 25.17 2.23 8.70
N ALA A 143 24.58 1.89 7.55
CA ALA A 143 24.96 2.44 6.24
C ALA A 143 24.15 3.67 5.81
N GLY A 144 23.01 3.92 6.48
CA GLY A 144 21.98 4.86 6.03
C GLY A 144 20.91 4.18 5.17
N PRO A 145 19.69 4.76 5.11
CA PRO A 145 18.61 4.17 4.36
C PRO A 145 18.92 4.15 2.85
N SER A 146 18.31 3.24 2.13
CA SER A 146 18.42 3.14 0.67
C SER A 146 17.06 2.91 0.02
N LEU A 147 16.86 3.52 -1.15
CA LEU A 147 15.73 3.25 -2.03
C LEU A 147 16.15 2.17 -3.03
N ASN A 148 15.40 1.07 -3.03
CA ASN A 148 15.68 -0.12 -3.80
C ASN A 148 14.51 -0.48 -4.71
N MET A 149 14.82 -1.22 -5.77
CA MET A 149 13.85 -1.75 -6.73
C MET A 149 14.09 -3.25 -6.89
N TYR A 150 13.08 -4.06 -6.58
CA TYR A 150 13.07 -5.51 -6.77
C TYR A 150 12.28 -5.88 -8.02
N SER A 151 12.90 -6.57 -8.97
CA SER A 151 12.21 -7.09 -10.16
C SER A 151 11.41 -8.35 -9.83
N LEU A 152 10.10 -8.33 -10.10
CA LEU A 152 9.23 -9.50 -9.94
C LEU A 152 9.57 -10.62 -10.93
N ALA A 153 10.11 -10.27 -12.10
CA ALA A 153 10.45 -11.23 -13.15
C ALA A 153 11.75 -12.00 -12.84
N THR A 154 12.78 -11.30 -12.34
CA THR A 154 14.11 -11.90 -12.15
C THR A 154 14.44 -12.20 -10.70
N GLY A 155 13.65 -11.70 -9.75
CA GLY A 155 13.94 -11.80 -8.32
C GLY A 155 15.20 -11.04 -7.88
N LYS A 156 15.63 -10.03 -8.65
CA LYS A 156 16.85 -9.26 -8.35
C LYS A 156 16.50 -7.88 -7.79
N THR A 157 17.26 -7.47 -6.78
CA THR A 157 17.19 -6.12 -6.19
C THR A 157 18.30 -5.23 -6.75
N THR A 158 17.96 -3.99 -7.07
CA THR A 158 18.92 -2.92 -7.45
C THR A 158 18.73 -1.73 -6.53
N CYS A 159 19.83 -1.20 -5.98
CA CYS A 159 19.80 0.05 -5.24
C CYS A 159 19.73 1.22 -6.24
N LEU A 160 18.66 2.02 -6.13
CA LEU A 160 18.48 3.21 -6.96
C LEU A 160 19.14 4.43 -6.31
N ARG A 161 19.09 4.50 -4.98
CA ARG A 161 19.67 5.61 -4.23
C ARG A 161 20.10 5.18 -2.83
N GLN A 162 21.36 5.43 -2.51
CA GLN A 162 21.86 5.43 -1.14
C GLN A 162 21.71 6.83 -0.54
N PHE A 163 21.17 6.92 0.67
CA PHE A 163 21.09 8.17 1.43
C PHE A 163 22.18 8.24 2.50
N SER A 164 22.43 9.44 3.02
CA SER A 164 23.36 9.60 4.13
C SER A 164 22.79 8.94 5.40
N LYS A 165 23.67 8.50 6.30
CA LYS A 165 23.29 7.84 7.57
C LYS A 165 22.43 8.72 8.49
N GLU A 166 22.50 10.04 8.34
CA GLU A 166 21.69 10.99 9.11
C GLU A 166 20.25 11.07 8.60
N THR A 167 19.98 10.58 7.39
CA THR A 167 18.65 10.67 6.76
C THR A 167 17.63 9.84 7.53
N GLN A 168 16.58 10.50 8.01
CA GLN A 168 15.44 9.86 8.65
C GLN A 168 14.33 9.62 7.64
N ILE A 169 13.90 8.37 7.50
CA ILE A 169 12.71 7.99 6.72
C ILE A 169 11.62 7.57 7.72
N GLY A 170 10.48 8.25 7.68
CA GLY A 170 9.35 7.96 8.55
C GLY A 170 8.80 6.55 8.29
N ARG A 171 8.50 5.81 9.37
CA ARG A 171 7.79 4.54 9.30
C ARG A 171 6.30 4.77 9.52
N GLY A 172 5.45 4.01 8.84
CA GLY A 172 4.03 3.90 9.18
C GLY A 172 3.10 5.02 8.72
N ASP A 173 3.58 6.22 8.44
CA ASP A 173 2.80 7.34 7.87
C ASP A 173 3.17 7.67 6.41
N THR A 174 4.25 7.08 5.92
CA THR A 174 4.79 7.35 4.58
C THR A 174 3.97 6.62 3.52
N ALA A 175 3.33 7.37 2.63
CA ALA A 175 2.81 6.81 1.39
C ALA A 175 3.92 6.87 0.34
N MET A 176 4.55 5.72 0.07
CA MET A 176 5.27 5.56 -1.19
C MET A 176 4.24 5.29 -2.28
N ILE A 177 4.19 6.14 -3.30
CA ILE A 177 3.41 5.87 -4.51
C ILE A 177 4.31 5.93 -5.72
N VAL A 178 4.10 5.01 -6.66
CA VAL A 178 4.84 4.99 -7.92
C VAL A 178 3.87 5.31 -9.04
N SER A 179 4.28 6.12 -10.01
CA SER A 179 3.48 6.36 -11.20
C SER A 179 3.27 5.06 -11.99
N ALA A 180 2.13 4.93 -12.67
CA ALA A 180 1.77 3.71 -13.38
C ALA A 180 2.79 3.30 -14.46
N ASP A 181 3.56 4.26 -15.00
CA ASP A 181 4.64 4.06 -15.96
C ASP A 181 6.01 3.78 -15.31
N GLY A 182 6.08 3.71 -13.98
CA GLY A 182 7.30 3.45 -13.22
C GLY A 182 8.32 4.57 -13.21
N ARG A 183 7.99 5.75 -13.75
CA ARG A 183 8.93 6.88 -13.88
C ARG A 183 9.12 7.69 -12.60
N TRP A 184 8.14 7.71 -11.71
CA TRP A 184 8.11 8.59 -10.55
C TRP A 184 7.82 7.82 -9.28
N ILE A 185 8.54 8.13 -8.20
CA ILE A 185 8.24 7.66 -6.85
C ILE A 185 8.04 8.89 -5.98
N LEU A 186 6.85 9.07 -5.42
CA LEU A 186 6.62 10.04 -4.35
C LEU A 186 6.73 9.33 -3.01
N TYR A 187 7.39 9.99 -2.05
CA TYR A 187 7.42 9.56 -0.66
C TYR A 187 7.48 10.81 0.24
N THR A 188 6.92 10.71 1.44
CA THR A 188 6.99 11.79 2.43
C THR A 188 8.29 11.71 3.22
N ARG A 189 8.90 12.86 3.48
CA ARG A 189 10.06 13.02 4.36
C ARG A 189 9.67 13.91 5.55
N TYR A 190 10.25 13.63 6.72
CA TYR A 190 10.12 14.49 7.90
C TYR A 190 11.40 15.32 8.05
N ASP A 191 11.32 16.61 7.77
CA ASP A 191 12.48 17.51 7.75
C ASP A 191 12.49 18.44 8.98
N GLN A 192 11.31 18.82 9.50
CA GLN A 192 11.05 19.43 10.82
C GLN A 192 9.53 19.67 10.92
N SER A 193 8.86 19.17 11.98
CA SER A 193 7.40 19.26 12.28
C SER A 193 6.51 19.88 11.18
N GLY A 194 6.36 19.15 10.08
CA GLY A 194 5.63 19.54 8.87
C GLY A 194 5.88 18.45 7.82
N SER A 195 4.80 17.95 7.20
CA SER A 195 4.91 16.98 6.11
C SER A 195 4.89 17.72 4.80
N ASP A 196 6.01 17.69 4.07
CA ASP A 196 6.10 18.26 2.72
C ASP A 196 6.14 17.15 1.66
N LEU A 197 5.41 17.37 0.57
CA LEU A 197 5.42 16.50 -0.61
C LEU A 197 6.54 16.98 -1.55
N MET A 198 7.57 16.16 -1.73
CA MET A 198 8.72 16.53 -2.55
C MET A 198 8.63 15.92 -3.96
N LEU A 199 8.80 16.74 -4.99
CA LEU A 199 8.97 16.34 -6.39
C LEU A 199 10.38 16.78 -6.83
N VAL A 200 11.15 15.87 -7.44
CA VAL A 200 12.45 16.19 -8.04
C VAL A 200 12.35 15.98 -9.54
N GLU A 201 12.74 17.02 -10.30
CA GLU A 201 12.77 17.00 -11.77
C GLU A 201 14.21 17.20 -12.30
N ASN A 202 14.50 16.65 -13.49
CA ASN A 202 15.69 16.90 -14.32
C ASN A 202 17.06 16.75 -13.64
N PHE A 203 17.51 15.52 -13.40
CA PHE A 203 18.84 15.20 -12.84
C PHE A 203 19.91 14.83 -13.90
N HIS A 204 19.84 15.45 -15.07
CA HIS A 204 20.92 15.47 -16.07
C HIS A 204 21.24 16.92 -16.42
#